data_AF-A0A3A1WVJ8-F1
#
_entry.id   AF-A0A3A1WVJ8-F1
#
_cell.length_a   1.000
_cell.length_b   1.000
_cell.length_c   1.000
_cell.angle_alpha   90.00
_cell.angle_beta   90.00
_cell.angle_gamma   90.00
#
_symmetry.space_group_name_H-M   'P 1'
#
loop_
_entity.id
_entity.type
_entity.pdbx_description
1 polymer ?
#
loop_
_entity_poly.entity_id
_entity_poly.type
_entity_poly.pdbx_seq_one_letter_code
_entity_poly.pdbx_strand_id
1 'polypeptide(L)'
;MQQTHSQESNANVLITTGGRSVRRVLVSVFHKEGLETLAKAFIQAGTQVVSTGSTASKLLELGVKVTEVSAVTGFPESLDGRVKTLDPHIHAGILADMNNADHVKQLENLNIKPFDAVVVNLYPFVDTVMSGADRDSIIEKIDIGGPSMIRAAAKNHKSVAVITDPKDYQLLADRIISGEGFSLQEREYLAAKAFEHTAAYDAAISQWTTSAWP
;
A
#
# COMPACT_ATOMS: atom_id res chain seq x y z
N MET A 1 -38.19 -2.89 -39.82
CA MET A 1 -36.72 -2.85 -39.98
C MET A 1 -36.17 -2.21 -38.73
N GLN A 2 -35.96 -3.04 -37.70
CA GLN A 2 -34.65 -3.49 -37.19
C GLN A 2 -33.92 -2.34 -36.47
N GLN A 3 -34.01 -2.27 -35.13
CA GLN A 3 -33.14 -2.97 -34.16
C GLN A 3 -31.65 -2.80 -34.47
N THR A 4 -31.00 -1.94 -33.68
CA THR A 4 -29.71 -2.23 -33.03
C THR A 4 -29.61 -1.37 -31.77
N HIS A 5 -30.12 -1.91 -30.67
CA HIS A 5 -29.52 -1.72 -29.35
C HIS A 5 -28.22 -2.55 -29.27
N SER A 6 -27.41 -2.23 -28.26
CA SER A 6 -26.36 -3.04 -27.62
C SER A 6 -25.05 -3.28 -28.37
N GLN A 7 -23.99 -2.56 -27.94
CA GLN A 7 -22.69 -3.08 -27.49
C GLN A 7 -21.82 -1.88 -27.05
N GLU A 8 -21.80 -1.56 -25.76
CA GLU A 8 -20.69 -1.90 -24.85
C GLU A 8 -19.46 -0.99 -24.99
N SER A 9 -19.41 0.06 -24.16
CA SER A 9 -18.19 0.36 -23.41
C SER A 9 -18.59 0.79 -22.00
N ASN A 10 -18.73 -0.21 -21.13
CA ASN A 10 -18.89 -0.12 -19.68
C ASN A 10 -17.67 0.53 -19.02
N ALA A 11 -17.35 1.78 -19.35
CA ALA A 11 -16.54 2.63 -18.50
C ALA A 11 -17.50 3.35 -17.55
N ASN A 12 -18.03 2.60 -16.57
CA ASN A 12 -18.71 3.19 -15.43
C ASN A 12 -17.66 4.00 -14.67
N VAL A 13 -17.52 5.26 -15.05
CA VAL A 13 -16.80 6.31 -14.34
C VAL A 13 -17.55 6.53 -13.02
N LEU A 14 -17.30 5.65 -12.05
CA LEU A 14 -17.68 5.82 -10.65
C LEU A 14 -16.74 6.87 -10.03
N ILE A 15 -16.89 8.13 -10.46
CA ILE A 15 -16.38 9.29 -9.75
C ILE A 15 -17.48 9.69 -8.76
N THR A 16 -17.52 9.01 -7.63
CA THR A 16 -18.20 9.52 -6.43
C THR A 16 -17.44 9.06 -5.18
N THR A 17 -16.79 10.04 -4.56
CA THR A 17 -16.53 10.16 -3.12
C THR A 17 -17.05 9.01 -2.23
N GLY A 18 -16.13 8.27 -1.61
CA GLY A 18 -16.37 7.59 -0.33
C GLY A 18 -16.96 6.17 -0.38
N GLY A 19 -17.31 5.65 -1.56
CA GLY A 19 -18.02 4.35 -1.69
C GLY A 19 -17.30 3.29 -2.52
N ARG A 20 -16.02 3.47 -2.86
CA ARG A 20 -15.31 2.50 -3.71
C ARG A 20 -14.87 1.30 -2.87
N SER A 21 -15.49 0.15 -3.13
CA SER A 21 -15.10 -1.14 -2.57
C SER A 21 -13.60 -1.36 -2.69
N VAL A 22 -12.95 -1.85 -1.63
CA VAL A 22 -11.53 -2.20 -1.64
C VAL A 22 -11.34 -3.52 -2.38
N ARG A 23 -10.81 -3.48 -3.60
CA ARG A 23 -10.64 -4.66 -4.47
C ARG A 23 -9.19 -5.04 -4.69
N ARG A 24 -8.26 -4.08 -4.63
CA ARG A 24 -6.84 -4.32 -4.80
C ARG A 24 -6.03 -3.62 -3.71
N VAL A 25 -5.25 -4.40 -2.97
CA VAL A 25 -4.47 -3.93 -1.80
C VAL A 25 -3.00 -4.27 -1.97
N LEU A 26 -2.14 -3.29 -1.75
CA LEU A 26 -0.70 -3.49 -1.64
C LEU A 26 -0.33 -3.68 -0.17
N VAL A 27 0.31 -4.78 0.19
CA VAL A 27 0.70 -5.10 1.57
C VAL A 27 2.20 -5.34 1.64
N SER A 28 2.91 -4.52 2.42
CA SER A 28 4.35 -4.68 2.69
C SER A 28 4.65 -4.28 4.12
N VAL A 29 4.68 -5.26 5.01
CA VAL A 29 4.80 -5.03 6.46
C VAL A 29 5.99 -5.77 7.05
N PHE A 30 6.76 -5.07 7.88
CA PHE A 30 7.78 -5.68 8.72
C PHE A 30 7.13 -6.50 9.84
N HIS A 31 6.32 -5.83 10.67
CA HIS A 31 5.53 -6.40 11.75
C HIS A 31 4.29 -7.09 11.18
N LYS A 32 4.14 -8.38 11.48
CA LYS A 32 3.13 -9.28 10.87
C LYS A 32 1.94 -9.54 11.80
N GLU A 33 1.97 -8.99 13.00
CA GLU A 33 0.93 -9.09 14.00
C GLU A 33 -0.40 -8.59 13.42
N GLY A 34 -1.44 -9.43 13.51
CA GLY A 34 -2.79 -9.09 13.03
C GLY A 34 -3.01 -9.30 11.54
N LEU A 35 -2.01 -9.75 10.76
CA LEU A 35 -2.22 -10.08 9.34
C LEU A 35 -3.29 -11.15 9.15
N GLU A 36 -3.57 -11.99 10.14
CA GLU A 36 -4.65 -12.99 10.14
C GLU A 36 -6.03 -12.33 9.97
N THR A 37 -6.23 -11.14 10.55
CA THR A 37 -7.48 -10.37 10.41
C THR A 37 -7.67 -9.94 8.97
N LEU A 38 -6.62 -9.38 8.35
CA LEU A 38 -6.66 -8.97 6.95
C LEU A 38 -6.79 -10.16 6.00
N ALA A 39 -6.06 -11.25 6.26
CA ALA A 39 -6.09 -12.46 5.45
C ALA A 39 -7.50 -13.04 5.33
N LYS A 40 -8.23 -13.14 6.45
CA LYS A 40 -9.63 -13.59 6.46
C LYS A 40 -10.52 -12.70 5.59
N ALA A 41 -10.40 -11.38 5.73
CA ALA A 41 -11.17 -10.42 4.94
C ALA A 41 -10.84 -10.53 3.44
N PHE A 42 -9.55 -10.62 3.09
CA PHE A 42 -9.10 -10.76 1.70
C PHE A 42 -9.67 -12.02 1.04
N ILE A 43 -9.64 -13.16 1.75
CA ILE A 43 -10.17 -14.43 1.25
C ILE A 43 -11.68 -14.33 1.06
N GLN A 44 -12.40 -13.83 2.07
CA GLN A 44 -13.87 -13.72 2.05
C GLN A 44 -14.36 -12.83 0.90
N ALA A 45 -13.71 -11.70 0.68
CA ALA A 45 -14.11 -10.74 -0.35
C ALA A 45 -13.47 -10.99 -1.73
N GLY A 46 -12.57 -11.98 -1.85
CA GLY A 46 -11.81 -12.22 -3.09
C GLY A 46 -10.92 -11.03 -3.48
N THR A 47 -10.36 -10.32 -2.50
CA THR A 47 -9.51 -9.14 -2.71
C THR A 47 -8.22 -9.53 -3.43
N GLN A 48 -7.82 -8.74 -4.43
CA GLN A 48 -6.52 -8.89 -5.08
C GLN A 48 -5.42 -8.34 -4.19
N VAL A 49 -4.57 -9.20 -3.68
CA VAL A 49 -3.47 -8.80 -2.81
C VAL A 49 -2.17 -8.79 -3.59
N VAL A 50 -1.49 -7.64 -3.59
CA VAL A 50 -0.11 -7.51 -4.08
C VAL A 50 0.81 -7.41 -2.88
N SER A 51 1.86 -8.22 -2.84
CA SER A 51 2.81 -8.21 -1.73
C SER A 51 4.20 -8.62 -2.21
N THR A 52 5.17 -8.63 -1.30
CA THR A 52 6.55 -8.99 -1.60
C THR A 52 7.26 -9.63 -0.42
N GLY A 53 8.22 -10.51 -0.69
CA GLY A 53 9.14 -11.09 0.29
C GLY A 53 8.43 -11.81 1.44
N SER A 54 8.91 -11.59 2.67
CA SER A 54 8.35 -12.28 3.86
C SER A 54 6.89 -11.94 4.16
N THR A 55 6.39 -10.78 3.71
CA THR A 55 4.96 -10.43 3.83
C THR A 55 4.12 -11.30 2.90
N ALA A 56 4.53 -11.46 1.65
CA ALA A 56 3.85 -12.32 0.68
C ALA A 56 3.84 -13.78 1.15
N SER A 57 4.99 -14.27 1.63
CA SER A 57 5.12 -15.62 2.19
C SER A 57 4.13 -15.86 3.33
N LYS A 58 4.04 -14.93 4.29
CA LYS A 58 3.10 -15.04 5.41
C LYS A 58 1.64 -15.02 4.96
N LEU A 59 1.28 -14.18 4.01
CA LEU A 59 -0.08 -14.11 3.47
C LEU A 59 -0.47 -15.40 2.73
N LEU A 60 0.47 -15.99 1.97
CA LEU A 60 0.29 -17.29 1.31
C LEU A 60 0.07 -18.42 2.32
N GLU A 61 0.85 -18.46 3.42
CA GLU A 61 0.65 -19.41 4.53
C GLU A 61 -0.74 -19.29 5.16
N LEU A 62 -1.30 -18.07 5.21
CA LEU A 62 -2.65 -17.81 5.70
C LEU A 62 -3.76 -18.10 4.66
N GLY A 63 -3.41 -18.61 3.48
CA GLY A 63 -4.34 -19.01 2.42
C GLY A 63 -4.74 -17.89 1.46
N VAL A 64 -4.11 -16.71 1.54
CA VAL A 64 -4.39 -15.59 0.64
C VAL A 64 -3.73 -15.84 -0.71
N LYS A 65 -4.46 -15.62 -1.81
CA LYS A 65 -3.86 -15.57 -3.15
C LYS A 65 -3.08 -14.25 -3.30
N VAL A 66 -1.76 -14.34 -3.41
CA VAL A 66 -0.87 -13.17 -3.53
C VAL A 66 -0.34 -13.06 -4.96
N THR A 67 -0.34 -11.84 -5.48
CA THR A 67 0.46 -11.44 -6.65
C THR A 67 1.75 -10.82 -6.14
N GLU A 68 2.90 -11.38 -6.50
CA GLU A 68 4.19 -10.78 -6.16
C GLU A 68 4.37 -9.43 -6.85
N VAL A 69 5.02 -8.47 -6.18
CA VAL A 69 5.37 -7.16 -6.75
C VAL A 69 6.18 -7.32 -8.03
N SER A 70 7.12 -8.28 -8.09
CA SER A 70 7.93 -8.55 -9.28
C SER A 70 7.09 -8.99 -10.49
N ALA A 71 5.95 -9.64 -10.28
CA ALA A 71 5.01 -9.97 -11.35
C ALA A 71 4.22 -8.75 -11.86
N VAL A 72 4.09 -7.71 -11.04
CA VAL A 72 3.49 -6.43 -11.44
C VAL A 72 4.48 -5.55 -12.19
N THR A 73 5.73 -5.50 -11.72
CA THR A 73 6.75 -4.59 -12.26
C THR A 73 7.55 -5.21 -13.41
N GLY A 74 7.61 -6.53 -13.49
CA GLY A 74 8.55 -7.26 -14.35
C GLY A 74 10.00 -7.19 -13.86
N PHE A 75 10.27 -6.58 -12.70
CA PHE A 75 11.60 -6.41 -12.14
C PHE A 75 11.82 -7.41 -10.99
N PRO A 76 12.90 -8.22 -11.03
CA PRO A 76 13.17 -9.22 -10.00
C PRO A 76 13.59 -8.56 -8.69
N GLU A 77 13.36 -9.25 -7.57
CA GLU A 77 13.93 -8.82 -6.29
C GLU A 77 15.46 -8.78 -6.39
N SER A 78 16.02 -7.60 -6.10
CA SER A 78 17.43 -7.27 -6.32
C SER A 78 17.96 -6.44 -5.14
N LEU A 79 19.29 -6.43 -4.95
CA LEU A 79 19.98 -5.61 -3.95
C LEU A 79 19.43 -5.84 -2.53
N ASP A 80 19.27 -7.12 -2.15
CA ASP A 80 18.75 -7.54 -0.84
C ASP A 80 17.40 -6.89 -0.47
N GLY A 81 16.57 -6.64 -1.49
CA GLY A 81 15.22 -6.10 -1.33
C GLY A 81 15.15 -4.57 -1.23
N ARG A 82 16.26 -3.85 -1.37
CA ARG A 82 16.33 -2.37 -1.24
C ARG A 82 15.48 -1.60 -2.24
N VAL A 83 15.25 -2.15 -3.43
CA VAL A 83 14.60 -1.44 -4.56
C VAL A 83 13.32 -2.10 -5.05
N LYS A 84 12.78 -3.07 -4.33
CA LYS A 84 11.70 -3.94 -4.81
C LYS A 84 10.38 -3.23 -5.14
N THR A 85 10.05 -2.13 -4.44
CA THR A 85 8.79 -1.38 -4.64
C THR A 85 8.96 0.00 -5.27
N LEU A 86 10.21 0.43 -5.51
CA LEU A 86 10.54 1.72 -6.10
C LEU A 86 10.38 1.70 -7.63
N ASP A 87 9.16 1.40 -8.08
CA ASP A 87 8.83 1.17 -9.49
C ASP A 87 7.61 2.00 -9.92
N PRO A 88 7.61 2.57 -11.15
CA PRO A 88 6.47 3.30 -11.68
C PRO A 88 5.16 2.52 -11.72
N HIS A 89 5.16 1.21 -11.94
CA HIS A 89 3.93 0.40 -11.95
C HIS A 89 3.28 0.33 -10.56
N ILE A 90 4.10 0.34 -9.50
CA ILE A 90 3.61 0.43 -8.13
C ILE A 90 3.13 1.85 -7.84
N HIS A 91 3.99 2.85 -8.05
CA HIS A 91 3.69 4.22 -7.66
C HIS A 91 2.60 4.88 -8.52
N ALA A 92 2.47 4.57 -9.80
CA ALA A 92 1.36 5.05 -10.63
C ALA A 92 0.03 4.43 -10.18
N GLY A 93 0.03 3.14 -9.81
CA GLY A 93 -1.14 2.49 -9.23
C GLY A 93 -1.57 3.12 -7.90
N ILE A 94 -0.65 3.74 -7.15
CA ILE A 94 -0.94 4.45 -5.90
C ILE A 94 -1.32 5.93 -6.16
N LEU A 95 -0.66 6.62 -7.09
CA LEU A 95 -0.70 8.08 -7.24
C LEU A 95 -1.69 8.60 -8.28
N ALA A 96 -2.20 7.74 -9.17
CA ALA A 96 -3.24 8.16 -10.11
C ALA A 96 -4.46 8.68 -9.36
N ASP A 97 -4.90 9.90 -9.68
CA ASP A 97 -6.10 10.47 -9.09
C ASP A 97 -7.28 9.89 -9.85
N MET A 98 -8.04 9.04 -9.18
CA MET A 98 -9.15 8.32 -9.80
C MET A 98 -10.35 9.24 -10.10
N ASN A 99 -10.31 10.51 -9.66
CA ASN A 99 -11.27 11.54 -10.05
C ASN A 99 -10.83 12.31 -11.31
N ASN A 100 -9.62 12.06 -11.82
CA ASN A 100 -9.09 12.66 -13.04
C ASN A 100 -9.15 11.65 -14.20
N ALA A 101 -10.03 11.90 -15.18
CA ALA A 101 -10.21 11.03 -16.34
C ALA A 101 -8.92 10.81 -17.15
N ASP A 102 -8.02 11.79 -17.21
CA ASP A 102 -6.74 11.65 -17.93
C ASP A 102 -5.81 10.66 -17.21
N HIS A 103 -5.76 10.70 -15.87
CA HIS A 103 -4.95 9.74 -15.09
C HIS A 103 -5.51 8.31 -15.26
N VAL A 104 -6.84 8.15 -15.26
CA VAL A 104 -7.49 6.85 -15.50
C VAL A 104 -7.11 6.31 -16.88
N LYS A 105 -7.21 7.13 -17.93
CA LYS A 105 -6.82 6.76 -19.29
C LYS A 105 -5.33 6.40 -19.40
N GLN A 106 -4.47 7.12 -18.69
CA GLN A 106 -3.03 6.80 -18.64
C GLN A 106 -2.78 5.44 -18.00
N LEU A 107 -3.45 5.11 -16.88
CA LEU A 107 -3.36 3.79 -16.26
C LEU A 107 -3.79 2.68 -17.22
N GLU A 108 -4.90 2.86 -17.94
CA GLU A 108 -5.39 1.91 -18.94
C GLU A 108 -4.37 1.69 -20.06
N ASN A 109 -3.84 2.77 -20.65
CA ASN A 109 -2.84 2.70 -21.72
C ASN A 109 -1.54 2.02 -21.28
N LEU A 110 -1.14 2.23 -20.02
CA LEU A 110 0.05 1.62 -19.42
C LEU A 110 -0.23 0.22 -18.87
N ASN A 111 -1.48 -0.26 -18.92
CA ASN A 111 -1.92 -1.53 -18.33
C ASN A 111 -1.59 -1.63 -16.82
N ILE A 112 -1.68 -0.52 -16.10
CA ILE A 112 -1.43 -0.43 -14.66
C ILE A 112 -2.76 -0.44 -13.91
N LYS A 113 -2.91 -1.37 -12.97
CA LYS A 113 -4.11 -1.45 -12.13
C LYS A 113 -3.95 -0.56 -10.89
N PRO A 114 -4.93 0.30 -10.56
CA PRO A 114 -4.87 1.14 -9.37
C PRO A 114 -5.02 0.31 -8.09
N PHE A 115 -4.46 0.82 -6.99
CA PHE A 115 -4.66 0.29 -5.64
C PHE A 115 -5.78 1.06 -4.94
N ASP A 116 -6.62 0.36 -4.18
CA ASP A 116 -7.65 0.99 -3.34
C ASP A 116 -7.14 1.21 -1.90
N ALA A 117 -6.21 0.35 -1.45
CA ALA A 117 -5.54 0.51 -0.16
C ALA A 117 -4.06 0.09 -0.20
N VAL A 118 -3.26 0.69 0.68
CA VAL A 118 -1.85 0.40 0.90
C VAL A 118 -1.63 0.14 2.39
N VAL A 119 -1.12 -1.03 2.74
CA VAL A 119 -0.83 -1.46 4.12
C VAL A 119 0.68 -1.61 4.28
N VAL A 120 1.30 -0.70 5.02
CA VAL A 120 2.76 -0.65 5.19
C VAL A 120 3.11 -0.22 6.60
N ASN A 121 3.89 -1.04 7.31
CA ASN A 121 4.60 -0.61 8.51
C ASN A 121 6.11 -0.72 8.28
N LEU A 122 6.84 0.24 8.84
CA LEU A 122 8.25 0.47 8.55
C LEU A 122 9.15 -0.50 9.30
N TYR A 123 10.41 -0.57 8.87
CA TYR A 123 11.45 -1.29 9.60
C TYR A 123 11.63 -0.67 11.00
N PRO A 124 11.97 -1.48 12.02
CA PRO A 124 12.02 -1.04 13.41
C PRO A 124 13.35 -0.31 13.69
N PHE A 125 13.57 0.82 13.01
CA PHE A 125 14.80 1.61 13.10
C PHE A 125 15.08 2.02 14.55
N VAL A 126 14.08 2.58 15.24
CA VAL A 126 14.19 3.00 16.64
C VAL A 126 14.56 1.83 17.54
N ASP A 127 13.88 0.68 17.41
CA ASP A 127 14.17 -0.49 18.24
C ASP A 127 15.58 -1.04 17.97
N THR A 128 16.05 -0.98 16.72
CA THR A 128 17.40 -1.42 16.32
C THR A 128 18.48 -0.51 16.90
N VAL A 129 18.25 0.81 16.93
CA VAL A 129 19.13 1.75 17.64
C VAL A 129 19.15 1.45 19.13
N MET A 130 17.98 1.25 19.73
CA MET A 130 17.84 1.00 21.18
C MET A 130 18.41 -0.36 21.61
N SER A 131 18.48 -1.35 20.72
CA SER A 131 19.11 -2.64 21.01
C SER A 131 20.64 -2.57 21.07
N GLY A 132 21.25 -1.43 20.71
CA GLY A 132 22.70 -1.27 20.65
C GLY A 132 23.34 -2.03 19.48
N ALA A 133 22.61 -2.21 18.37
CA ALA A 133 23.14 -2.81 17.16
C ALA A 133 24.33 -2.01 16.60
N ASP A 134 25.19 -2.66 15.82
CA ASP A 134 26.28 -1.97 15.14
C ASP A 134 25.76 -1.00 14.06
N ARG A 135 26.63 -0.10 13.63
CA ARG A 135 26.29 0.98 12.69
C ARG A 135 25.75 0.45 11.36
N ASP A 136 26.34 -0.60 10.81
CA ASP A 136 25.94 -1.12 9.51
C ASP A 136 24.56 -1.77 9.62
N SER A 137 24.33 -2.54 10.68
CA SER A 137 23.01 -3.08 11.01
C SER A 137 21.93 -2.01 11.14
N ILE A 138 22.23 -0.85 11.76
CA ILE A 138 21.29 0.27 11.86
C ILE A 138 21.00 0.90 10.49
N ILE A 139 22.04 1.07 9.65
CA ILE A 139 21.88 1.62 8.29
C ILE A 139 21.00 0.71 7.43
N GLU A 140 21.16 -0.61 7.53
CA GLU A 140 20.28 -1.57 6.84
C GLU A 140 18.82 -1.51 7.31
N LYS A 141 18.52 -0.83 8.42
CA LYS A 141 17.15 -0.60 8.91
C LYS A 141 16.54 0.74 8.49
N ILE A 142 17.25 1.53 7.68
CA ILE A 142 16.68 2.71 7.03
C ILE A 142 15.86 2.26 5.81
N ASP A 143 14.54 2.29 5.96
CA ASP A 143 13.60 1.90 4.92
C ASP A 143 13.42 3.04 3.91
N ILE A 144 13.52 2.72 2.62
CA ILE A 144 13.31 3.67 1.50
C ILE A 144 11.95 3.44 0.83
N GLY A 145 11.64 2.18 0.55
CA GLY A 145 10.42 1.78 -0.16
C GLY A 145 9.17 2.02 0.70
N GLY A 146 9.23 1.67 1.99
CA GLY A 146 8.12 1.84 2.92
C GLY A 146 7.63 3.29 3.02
N PRO A 147 8.49 4.26 3.41
CA PRO A 147 8.10 5.66 3.50
C PRO A 147 7.64 6.23 2.16
N SER A 148 8.25 5.80 1.05
CA SER A 148 7.85 6.21 -0.31
C SER A 148 6.41 5.79 -0.62
N MET A 149 6.04 4.54 -0.34
CA MET A 149 4.67 4.05 -0.55
C MET A 149 3.66 4.71 0.39
N ILE A 150 4.00 4.87 1.68
CA ILE A 150 3.15 5.52 2.67
C ILE A 150 2.83 6.95 2.25
N ARG A 151 3.85 7.75 1.91
CA ARG A 151 3.68 9.15 1.51
C ARG A 151 2.91 9.27 0.20
N ALA A 152 3.13 8.36 -0.75
CA ALA A 152 2.39 8.33 -2.00
C ALA A 152 0.88 8.09 -1.77
N ALA A 153 0.54 7.10 -0.95
CA ALA A 153 -0.85 6.77 -0.63
C ALA A 153 -1.52 7.88 0.19
N ALA A 154 -0.83 8.44 1.19
CA ALA A 154 -1.33 9.56 2.00
C ALA A 154 -1.56 10.82 1.15
N LYS A 155 -0.66 11.13 0.20
CA LYS A 155 -0.85 12.22 -0.76
C LYS A 155 -2.12 12.02 -1.59
N ASN A 156 -2.36 10.80 -2.06
CA ASN A 156 -3.52 10.46 -2.88
C ASN A 156 -4.72 9.95 -2.07
N HIS A 157 -4.90 10.41 -0.83
CA HIS A 157 -5.97 9.98 0.07
C HIS A 157 -7.38 10.19 -0.49
N LYS A 158 -7.57 11.02 -1.51
CA LYS A 158 -8.86 11.12 -2.21
C LYS A 158 -9.24 9.80 -2.89
N SER A 159 -8.25 9.02 -3.32
CA SER A 159 -8.42 7.77 -4.09
C SER A 159 -8.00 6.52 -3.31
N VAL A 160 -7.00 6.61 -2.40
CA VAL A 160 -6.36 5.45 -1.76
C VAL A 160 -6.42 5.56 -0.23
N ALA A 161 -6.76 4.47 0.45
CA ALA A 161 -6.59 4.38 1.91
C ALA A 161 -5.18 3.90 2.28
N VAL A 162 -4.54 4.52 3.26
CA VAL A 162 -3.22 4.11 3.76
C VAL A 162 -3.33 3.61 5.20
N ILE A 163 -2.77 2.44 5.49
CA ILE A 163 -2.80 1.83 6.81
C ILE A 163 -1.37 1.57 7.24
N THR A 164 -0.95 2.21 8.34
CA THR A 164 0.42 2.11 8.87
C THR A 164 0.52 1.42 10.22
N ASP A 165 -0.59 1.17 10.88
CA ASP A 165 -0.66 0.63 12.24
C ASP A 165 -1.58 -0.59 12.28
N PRO A 166 -1.12 -1.73 12.83
CA PRO A 166 -1.95 -2.92 13.02
C PRO A 166 -3.27 -2.68 13.76
N LYS A 167 -3.36 -1.64 14.59
CA LYS A 167 -4.62 -1.26 15.28
C LYS A 167 -5.74 -0.90 14.31
N ASP A 168 -5.42 -0.48 13.09
CA ASP A 168 -6.40 -0.11 12.06
C ASP A 168 -6.74 -1.29 11.12
N TYR A 169 -6.17 -2.48 11.34
CA TYR A 169 -6.43 -3.64 10.47
C TYR A 169 -7.89 -4.11 10.54
N GLN A 170 -8.53 -4.02 11.71
CA GLN A 170 -9.94 -4.36 11.84
C GLN A 170 -10.81 -3.41 11.00
N LEU A 171 -10.52 -2.11 11.02
CA LEU A 171 -11.21 -1.14 10.19
C LEU A 171 -11.09 -1.48 8.70
N LEU A 172 -9.88 -1.80 8.22
CA LEU A 172 -9.69 -2.23 6.83
C LEU A 172 -10.45 -3.51 6.50
N ALA A 173 -10.40 -4.51 7.38
CA ALA A 173 -11.14 -5.76 7.21
C ALA A 173 -12.65 -5.52 7.10
N ASP A 174 -13.21 -4.66 7.95
CA ASP A 174 -14.64 -4.31 7.93
C ASP A 174 -15.02 -3.59 6.63
N ARG A 175 -14.18 -2.68 6.13
CA ARG A 175 -14.40 -1.99 4.84
C ARG A 175 -14.32 -2.93 3.63
N ILE A 176 -13.44 -3.95 3.69
CA ILE A 176 -13.33 -4.98 2.66
C ILE A 176 -14.57 -5.88 2.66
N ILE A 177 -14.99 -6.37 3.83
CA ILE A 177 -16.09 -7.33 3.98
C ILE A 177 -17.44 -6.68 3.65
N SER A 178 -17.67 -5.46 4.12
CA SER A 178 -18.91 -4.71 3.83
C SER A 178 -19.02 -4.31 2.36
N GLY A 179 -17.88 -4.16 1.66
CA GLY A 179 -17.83 -3.69 0.28
C GLY A 179 -18.08 -2.17 0.12
N GLU A 180 -18.34 -1.45 1.20
CA GLU A 180 -18.61 -0.01 1.19
C GLU A 180 -17.36 0.82 0.89
N GLY A 181 -16.17 0.30 1.22
CA GLY A 181 -14.94 1.07 1.16
C GLY A 181 -14.85 2.14 2.25
N PHE A 182 -13.85 3.01 2.15
CA PHE A 182 -13.63 4.09 3.11
C PHE A 182 -14.37 5.36 2.71
N SER A 183 -14.89 6.11 3.67
CA SER A 183 -15.30 7.50 3.48
C SER A 183 -14.09 8.42 3.22
N LEU A 184 -14.33 9.63 2.73
CA LEU A 184 -13.26 10.63 2.57
C LEU A 184 -12.63 11.00 3.92
N GLN A 185 -13.46 11.19 4.95
CA GLN A 185 -13.03 11.59 6.30
C GLN A 185 -12.11 10.52 6.93
N GLU A 186 -12.43 9.24 6.76
CA GLU A 186 -11.54 8.16 7.20
C GLU A 186 -10.21 8.16 6.46
N ARG A 187 -10.22 8.39 5.14
CA ARG A 187 -8.97 8.47 4.37
C ARG A 187 -8.13 9.68 4.74
N GLU A 188 -8.74 10.83 5.02
CA GLU A 188 -8.05 12.03 5.52
C GLU A 188 -7.41 11.76 6.90
N TYR A 189 -8.14 11.13 7.82
CA TYR A 189 -7.63 10.73 9.12
C TYR A 189 -6.43 9.77 9.00
N LEU A 190 -6.58 8.72 8.19
CA LEU A 190 -5.52 7.74 7.93
C LEU A 190 -4.29 8.38 7.27
N ALA A 191 -4.49 9.31 6.34
CA ALA A 191 -3.41 10.05 5.68
C ALA A 191 -2.65 10.97 6.66
N ALA A 192 -3.36 11.65 7.55
CA ALA A 192 -2.74 12.46 8.60
C ALA A 192 -1.86 11.60 9.52
N LYS A 193 -2.40 10.46 10.00
CA LYS A 193 -1.66 9.47 10.79
C LYS A 193 -0.43 8.93 10.05
N ALA A 194 -0.56 8.67 8.75
CA ALA A 194 0.55 8.20 7.92
C ALA A 194 1.67 9.22 7.78
N PHE A 195 1.35 10.51 7.56
CA PHE A 195 2.36 11.56 7.51
C PHE A 195 3.05 11.76 8.86
N GLU A 196 2.29 11.74 9.96
CA GLU A 196 2.84 11.77 11.32
C GLU A 196 3.83 10.62 11.55
N HIS A 197 3.47 9.40 11.15
CA HIS A 197 4.32 8.22 11.28
C HIS A 197 5.64 8.38 10.51
N THR A 198 5.59 8.85 9.26
CA THR A 198 6.83 9.09 8.47
C THR A 198 7.66 10.25 9.00
N ALA A 199 7.03 11.31 9.54
CA ALA A 199 7.75 12.41 10.15
C ALA A 199 8.51 11.98 11.41
N ALA A 200 7.88 11.17 12.26
CA ALA A 200 8.54 10.59 13.43
C ALA A 200 9.70 9.65 13.05
N TYR A 201 9.52 8.86 12.00
CA TYR A 201 10.56 7.97 11.47
C TYR A 201 11.78 8.74 10.97
N ASP A 202 11.57 9.78 10.14
CA ASP A 202 12.66 10.61 9.61
C ASP A 202 13.35 11.40 10.73
N ALA A 203 12.62 11.88 11.73
CA ALA A 203 13.19 12.55 12.89
C ALA A 203 14.13 11.64 13.68
N ALA A 204 13.76 10.36 13.88
CA ALA A 204 14.62 9.37 14.54
C ALA A 204 15.91 9.10 13.75
N ILE A 205 15.81 8.97 12.42
CA ILE A 205 16.99 8.82 11.54
C ILE A 205 17.87 10.06 11.62
N SER A 206 17.29 11.26 11.55
CA SER A 206 18.03 12.52 11.67
C SER A 206 18.76 12.63 13.00
N GLN A 207 18.11 12.26 14.10
CA GLN A 207 18.72 12.29 15.44
C GLN A 207 19.90 11.32 15.52
N TRP A 208 19.73 10.09 15.04
CA TRP A 208 20.79 9.10 15.03
C TRP A 208 21.96 9.51 14.14
N THR A 209 21.70 9.95 12.91
CA THR A 209 22.75 10.38 11.96
C THR A 209 23.54 11.58 12.47
N THR A 210 22.89 12.56 13.12
CA THR A 210 23.57 13.71 13.75
C THR A 210 24.54 13.28 14.85
N SER A 211 24.23 12.20 15.57
CA SER A 211 25.09 11.66 16.62
C SER A 211 26.19 10.73 16.06
N ALA A 212 25.85 9.95 15.04
CA ALA A 212 26.70 8.88 14.51
C ALA A 212 27.67 9.34 13.41
N TRP A 213 27.35 10.41 12.68
CA TRP A 213 28.14 10.92 11.57
C TRP A 213 28.72 12.31 11.91
N PRO A 214 29.99 12.57 11.57
CA PRO A 214 30.67 13.83 11.86
C PRO A 214 30.15 15.02 11.04
#